data_AF-A0A0M2F797-F1
#
_entry.id   AF-A0A0M2F797-F1
#
_cell.length_a   1.000
_cell.length_b   1.000
_cell.length_c   1.000
_cell.angle_alpha   90.00
_cell.angle_beta   90.00
_cell.angle_gamma   90.00
#
_symmetry.space_group_name_H-M   'P 1'
#
loop_
_entity.id
_entity.type
_entity.pdbx_description
1 polymer ?
#
loop_
_entity_poly.entity_id
_entity_poly.type
_entity_poly.pdbx_seq_one_letter_code
_entity_poly.pdbx_strand_id
1 'polypeptide(L)'
;MTSAYASSYFIQMSNMDISDSPLLELGWKLAFFAIYFFMILQPISYGAFLLLSDKLKGHQLITFFGVLMLTALLLAAIPRWTANFIVIVLDWATSSEWHTSAMCGSLKISESTERYFGFNKDKYTVYFSNRDGKWGFEELQCAKDDKNKDSFTRVLVEQSNMPQWFKE
;
A
#
# COMPACT_ATOMS: atom_id res chain seq x y z
N MET A 1 -11.74 -3.44 26.19
CA MET A 1 -12.28 -3.73 24.84
C MET A 1 -12.16 -2.56 23.85
N THR A 2 -11.75 -1.35 24.28
CA THR A 2 -11.72 -0.14 23.41
C THR A 2 -10.32 0.35 23.00
N SER A 3 -9.23 -0.18 23.58
CA SER A 3 -7.86 0.23 23.24
C SER A 3 -7.25 -0.52 22.03
N ALA A 4 -7.79 -1.68 21.66
CA ALA A 4 -7.26 -2.48 20.56
C ALA A 4 -7.71 -2.03 19.16
N TYR A 5 -8.75 -1.18 19.08
CA TYR A 5 -9.28 -0.64 17.82
C TYR A 5 -8.75 0.77 17.48
N ALA A 6 -7.90 1.35 18.33
CA ALA A 6 -7.30 2.68 18.13
C ALA A 6 -5.85 2.61 17.63
N SER A 7 -5.41 1.45 17.12
CA SER A 7 -4.11 1.33 16.48
C SER A 7 -4.22 1.90 15.07
N SER A 8 -3.74 3.14 14.86
CA SER A 8 -3.57 3.71 13.52
C SER A 8 -2.78 2.74 12.64
N TYR A 9 -3.28 2.45 11.44
CA TYR A 9 -2.61 1.53 10.49
C TYR A 9 -1.17 1.98 10.20
N PHE A 10 -0.94 3.29 10.24
CA PHE A 10 0.39 3.86 10.08
C PHE A 10 1.35 3.60 11.26
N ILE A 11 0.85 3.55 12.50
CA ILE A 11 1.70 3.26 13.66
C ILE A 11 2.10 1.79 13.74
N GLN A 12 1.21 0.89 13.33
CA GLN A 12 1.61 -0.49 13.06
C GLN A 12 2.66 -0.55 11.96
N MET A 13 2.51 0.23 10.89
CA MET A 13 3.45 0.27 9.77
C MET A 13 4.84 0.83 10.12
N SER A 14 4.91 1.86 10.97
CA SER A 14 6.14 2.63 11.23
C SER A 14 6.98 2.16 12.42
N ASN A 15 6.40 1.36 13.33
CA ASN A 15 7.08 0.84 14.52
C ASN A 15 7.47 -0.64 14.41
N MET A 16 7.36 -1.24 13.22
CA MET A 16 7.76 -2.61 12.94
C MET A 16 9.00 -2.61 12.04
N ASP A 17 9.93 -3.52 12.34
CA ASP A 17 11.10 -3.80 11.51
C ASP A 17 10.64 -4.08 10.06
N ILE A 18 11.44 -3.75 9.04
CA ILE A 18 11.02 -3.90 7.62
C ILE A 18 10.55 -5.33 7.29
N SER A 19 11.04 -6.34 8.02
CA SER A 19 10.60 -7.74 7.95
C SER A 19 9.17 -7.99 8.45
N ASP A 20 8.64 -7.13 9.32
CA ASP A 20 7.30 -7.18 9.93
C ASP A 20 6.38 -6.06 9.42
N SER A 21 6.74 -5.40 8.31
CA SER A 21 5.88 -4.34 7.76
C SER A 21 4.51 -4.91 7.33
N PRO A 22 3.38 -4.25 7.66
CA PRO A 22 2.04 -4.76 7.38
C PRO A 22 1.78 -5.03 5.90
N LEU A 23 2.39 -4.26 5.00
CA LEU A 23 2.31 -4.51 3.56
C LEU A 23 3.14 -5.72 3.12
N LEU A 24 4.29 -5.98 3.75
CA LEU A 24 5.08 -7.17 3.49
C LEU A 24 4.40 -8.40 4.09
N GLU A 25 3.84 -8.32 5.30
CA GLU A 25 3.07 -9.39 5.92
C GLU A 25 1.77 -9.66 5.15
N LEU A 26 1.07 -8.62 4.68
CA LEU A 26 -0.06 -8.76 3.76
C LEU A 26 0.39 -9.39 2.45
N GLY A 27 1.50 -8.93 1.88
CA GLY A 27 2.10 -9.49 0.67
C GLY A 27 2.45 -10.97 0.81
N TRP A 28 3.05 -11.36 1.93
CA TRP A 28 3.34 -12.75 2.27
C TRP A 28 2.06 -13.55 2.50
N LYS A 29 1.08 -13.05 3.25
CA LYS A 29 -0.22 -13.71 3.44
C LYS A 29 -0.95 -13.92 2.12
N LEU A 30 -0.93 -12.94 1.23
CA LEU A 30 -1.54 -12.99 -0.09
C LEU A 30 -0.78 -13.97 -1.01
N ALA A 31 0.55 -14.00 -0.93
CA ALA A 31 1.38 -14.97 -1.63
C ALA A 31 1.13 -16.40 -1.12
N PHE A 32 1.09 -16.61 0.20
CA PHE A 32 0.74 -17.90 0.80
C PHE A 32 -0.67 -18.34 0.39
N PHE A 33 -1.64 -17.44 0.43
CA PHE A 33 -3.01 -17.73 0.00
C PHE A 33 -3.06 -18.08 -1.49
N ALA A 34 -2.33 -17.37 -2.34
CA ALA A 34 -2.25 -17.65 -3.77
C ALA A 34 -1.61 -19.02 -4.04
N ILE A 35 -0.47 -19.32 -3.40
CA ILE A 35 0.21 -20.63 -3.51
C ILE A 35 -0.72 -21.76 -3.08
N TYR A 36 -1.38 -21.61 -1.93
CA TYR A 36 -2.32 -22.61 -1.41
C TYR A 36 -3.54 -22.78 -2.33
N PHE A 37 -4.08 -21.68 -2.85
CA PHE A 37 -5.17 -21.69 -3.83
C PHE A 37 -4.78 -22.44 -5.10
N PHE A 38 -3.61 -22.15 -5.69
CA PHE A 38 -3.14 -22.85 -6.89
C PHE A 38 -2.84 -24.33 -6.60
N MET A 39 -2.31 -24.65 -5.43
CA MET A 39 -2.05 -26.02 -5.00
C MET A 39 -3.33 -26.85 -4.89
N ILE A 40 -4.43 -26.27 -4.40
CA ILE A 40 -5.75 -26.93 -4.34
C ILE A 40 -6.46 -26.93 -5.70
N LEU A 41 -6.24 -25.91 -6.53
CA LEU A 41 -6.84 -25.83 -7.85
C LEU A 41 -6.38 -26.96 -8.77
N GLN A 42 -5.15 -27.46 -8.62
CA GLN A 42 -4.62 -28.57 -9.40
C GLN A 42 -5.39 -29.90 -9.22
N PRO A 43 -5.59 -30.44 -8.01
CA PRO A 43 -6.39 -31.66 -7.82
C PRO A 43 -7.87 -31.44 -8.17
N ILE A 44 -8.43 -30.26 -7.93
CA ILE A 44 -9.82 -29.96 -8.33
C ILE A 44 -9.97 -29.96 -9.84
N SER A 45 -9.07 -29.31 -10.57
CA SER A 45 -9.10 -29.27 -12.03
C SER A 45 -8.83 -30.65 -12.65
N TYR A 46 -7.96 -31.46 -12.05
CA TYR A 46 -7.75 -32.84 -12.47
C TYR A 46 -8.96 -33.75 -12.18
N GLY A 47 -9.59 -33.62 -11.01
CA GLY A 47 -10.82 -34.33 -10.68
C GLY A 47 -11.98 -33.94 -11.61
N ALA A 48 -12.12 -32.65 -11.90
CA ALA A 48 -13.06 -32.15 -12.90
C ALA A 48 -12.74 -32.73 -14.28
N PHE A 49 -11.48 -32.77 -14.69
CA PHE A 49 -11.06 -33.38 -15.97
C PHE A 49 -11.50 -34.84 -16.08
N LEU A 50 -11.22 -35.68 -15.08
CA LEU A 50 -11.61 -37.09 -15.10
C LEU A 50 -13.13 -37.27 -15.22
N LEU A 51 -13.93 -36.48 -14.48
CA LEU A 51 -15.39 -36.56 -14.51
C LEU A 51 -16.01 -36.01 -15.81
N LEU A 52 -15.33 -35.05 -16.44
CA LEU A 52 -15.80 -34.33 -17.61
C LEU A 52 -15.25 -34.93 -18.92
N SER A 53 -14.15 -35.68 -18.87
CA SER A 53 -13.48 -36.28 -20.04
C SER A 53 -14.37 -37.29 -20.77
N ASP A 54 -15.23 -38.00 -20.05
CA ASP A 54 -16.19 -38.93 -20.67
C ASP A 54 -17.46 -38.25 -21.18
N LYS A 55 -17.73 -37.00 -20.77
CA LYS A 55 -18.97 -36.28 -21.09
C LYS A 55 -18.81 -35.13 -22.08
N LEU A 56 -17.61 -34.57 -22.23
CA LEU A 56 -17.36 -33.40 -23.06
C LEU A 56 -16.50 -33.76 -24.28
N LYS A 57 -16.88 -33.20 -25.44
CA LYS A 57 -16.11 -33.36 -26.68
C LYS A 57 -14.79 -32.59 -26.55
N GLY A 58 -13.70 -33.10 -27.14
CA GLY A 58 -12.34 -32.56 -26.95
C GLY A 58 -12.17 -31.04 -27.12
N HIS A 59 -12.95 -30.40 -28.01
CA HIS A 59 -12.92 -28.94 -28.18
C HIS A 59 -13.43 -28.15 -26.96
N GLN A 60 -14.37 -28.71 -26.18
CA GLN A 60 -14.91 -28.09 -24.95
C GLN A 60 -13.92 -28.20 -23.78
N LEU A 61 -13.15 -29.28 -23.72
CA LEU A 61 -12.05 -29.44 -22.76
C LEU A 61 -10.91 -28.46 -23.06
N ILE A 62 -10.53 -28.31 -24.32
CA ILE A 62 -9.49 -27.37 -24.74
C ILE A 62 -9.90 -25.92 -24.40
N THR A 63 -11.16 -25.54 -24.60
CA THR A 63 -11.64 -24.21 -24.22
C THR A 63 -11.63 -24.01 -22.70
N PHE A 64 -12.04 -25.02 -21.91
CA PHE A 64 -12.03 -24.94 -20.46
C PHE A 64 -10.61 -24.73 -19.89
N PHE A 65 -9.64 -25.52 -20.34
CA PHE A 65 -8.24 -25.35 -19.91
C PHE A 65 -7.61 -24.06 -20.46
N GLY A 66 -7.98 -23.64 -21.66
CA GLY A 66 -7.55 -22.36 -22.23
C GLY A 66 -7.99 -21.17 -21.37
N VAL A 67 -9.24 -21.17 -20.90
CA VAL A 67 -9.76 -20.14 -19.99
C VAL A 67 -9.01 -20.19 -18.65
N LEU A 68 -8.83 -21.37 -18.06
CA LEU A 68 -8.06 -21.54 -16.82
C LEU A 68 -6.62 -21.00 -16.93
N MET A 69 -5.94 -21.28 -18.04
CA MET A 69 -4.59 -20.79 -18.32
C MET A 69 -4.58 -19.26 -18.44
N LEU A 70 -5.55 -18.68 -19.17
CA LEU A 70 -5.67 -17.23 -19.31
C LEU A 70 -5.91 -16.56 -17.95
N THR A 71 -6.80 -17.13 -17.13
CA THR A 71 -7.07 -16.63 -15.78
C THR A 71 -5.83 -16.69 -14.89
N ALA A 72 -5.06 -17.79 -14.95
CA ALA A 72 -3.81 -17.91 -14.20
C ALA A 72 -2.76 -16.87 -14.62
N LEU A 73 -2.62 -16.60 -15.93
CA LEU A 73 -1.73 -15.56 -16.45
C LEU A 73 -2.15 -14.16 -16.01
N LEU A 74 -3.45 -13.86 -16.02
CA LEU A 74 -3.99 -12.59 -15.53
C LEU A 74 -3.73 -12.42 -14.03
N LEU A 75 -3.96 -13.46 -13.22
CA LEU A 75 -3.67 -13.43 -11.78
C LEU A 75 -2.17 -13.27 -11.49
N ALA A 76 -1.29 -13.91 -12.27
CA ALA A 76 0.15 -13.77 -12.16
C ALA A 76 0.66 -12.37 -12.57
N ALA A 77 -0.12 -11.61 -13.34
CA ALA A 77 0.18 -10.22 -13.65
C ALA A 77 -0.19 -9.27 -12.51
N ILE A 78 -1.09 -9.64 -11.58
CA ILE A 78 -1.54 -8.77 -10.48
C ILE A 78 -0.38 -8.27 -9.60
N PRO A 79 0.61 -9.09 -9.18
CA PRO A 79 1.76 -8.60 -8.41
C PRO A 79 2.63 -7.57 -9.14
N ARG A 80 2.60 -7.52 -10.48
CA ARG A 80 3.29 -6.45 -11.23
C ARG A 80 2.55 -5.12 -11.12
N TRP A 81 1.25 -5.17 -10.84
CA TRP A 81 0.42 -4.00 -10.59
C TRP A 81 0.39 -3.58 -9.12
N THR A 82 0.72 -4.45 -8.15
CA THR A 82 0.66 -4.09 -6.72
C THR A 82 1.61 -2.95 -6.35
N ALA A 83 2.80 -2.87 -6.98
CA ALA A 83 3.72 -1.74 -6.81
C ALA A 83 3.12 -0.41 -7.31
N ASN A 84 2.22 -0.46 -8.28
CA ASN A 84 1.47 0.69 -8.75
C ASN A 84 0.37 1.06 -7.74
N PHE A 85 -0.37 0.07 -7.21
CA PHE A 85 -1.49 0.30 -6.28
C PHE A 85 -1.09 0.87 -4.92
N ILE A 86 0.19 0.77 -4.52
CA ILE A 86 0.65 1.25 -3.22
C ILE A 86 0.36 2.75 -3.01
N VAL A 87 0.45 3.55 -4.08
CA VAL A 87 0.16 4.99 -3.99
C VAL A 87 -1.30 5.24 -3.65
N ILE A 88 -2.24 4.51 -4.27
CA ILE A 88 -3.67 4.63 -3.96
C ILE A 88 -3.94 4.26 -2.50
N VAL A 89 -3.36 3.16 -2.03
CA VAL A 89 -3.59 2.67 -0.67
C VAL A 89 -3.01 3.66 0.36
N LEU A 90 -1.81 4.19 0.11
CA LEU A 90 -1.19 5.17 0.98
C LEU A 90 -1.94 6.50 0.97
N ASP A 91 -2.35 7.00 -0.19
CA ASP A 91 -3.11 8.25 -0.30
C ASP A 91 -4.48 8.12 0.40
N TRP A 92 -5.17 7.00 0.22
CA TRP A 92 -6.43 6.71 0.94
C TRP A 92 -6.22 6.57 2.45
N ALA A 93 -5.23 5.79 2.89
CA ALA A 93 -4.99 5.56 4.32
C ALA A 93 -4.57 6.85 5.03
N THR A 94 -3.67 7.63 4.43
CA THR A 94 -3.19 8.90 5.00
C THR A 94 -4.27 9.97 4.96
N SER A 95 -5.07 10.06 3.89
CA SER A 95 -6.19 11.02 3.84
C SER A 95 -7.29 10.73 4.86
N SER A 96 -7.48 9.46 5.24
CA SER A 96 -8.44 9.05 6.26
C SER A 96 -7.93 9.25 7.69
N GLU A 97 -6.64 8.98 7.96
CA GLU A 97 -6.11 8.94 9.33
C GLU A 97 -5.30 10.18 9.74
N TRP A 98 -4.64 10.84 8.80
CA TRP A 98 -3.65 11.88 9.11
C TRP A 98 -4.26 13.28 9.04
N HIS A 99 -3.61 14.22 9.72
CA HIS A 99 -4.04 15.60 9.72
C HIS A 99 -3.71 16.30 8.39
N THR A 100 -4.55 17.26 7.99
CA THR A 100 -4.33 18.13 6.82
C THR A 100 -3.41 19.32 7.13
N SER A 101 -3.04 19.50 8.40
CA SER A 101 -2.11 20.56 8.81
C SER A 101 -1.29 20.13 10.02
N ALA A 102 -0.03 20.55 10.07
CA ALA A 102 0.83 20.46 11.23
C ALA A 102 0.97 21.83 11.91
N MET A 103 1.23 21.84 13.22
CA MET A 103 1.58 23.05 13.96
C MET A 103 2.96 22.94 14.59
N CYS A 104 3.84 23.88 14.25
CA CYS A 104 5.12 24.11 14.91
C CYS A 104 5.01 25.38 15.77
N GLY A 105 4.69 25.23 17.05
CA GLY A 105 4.40 26.37 17.92
C GLY A 105 3.20 27.18 17.41
N SER A 106 3.44 28.41 16.99
CA SER A 106 2.46 29.33 16.39
C SER A 106 2.35 29.21 14.86
N LEU A 107 3.28 28.53 14.20
CA LEU A 107 3.24 28.32 12.75
C LEU A 107 2.33 27.16 12.38
N LYS A 108 1.34 27.44 11.52
CA LYS A 108 0.51 26.43 10.89
C LYS A 108 1.03 26.13 9.49
N ILE A 109 1.28 24.86 9.22
CA ILE A 109 1.76 24.34 7.94
C ILE A 109 0.64 23.49 7.35
N SER A 110 0.24 23.80 6.12
CA SER A 110 -0.82 23.08 5.43
C SER A 110 -0.62 23.22 3.93
N GLU A 111 -0.40 22.09 3.28
CA GLU A 111 -0.33 21.96 1.83
C GLU A 111 -1.41 20.95 1.38
N SER A 112 -2.02 21.19 0.23
CA SER A 112 -3.15 20.37 -0.26
C SER A 112 -2.75 18.93 -0.59
N THR A 113 -1.51 18.74 -1.01
CA THR A 113 -0.89 17.47 -1.41
C THR A 113 -0.19 16.75 -0.25
N GLU A 114 -0.27 17.30 0.96
CA GLU A 114 0.45 16.78 2.12
C GLU A 114 -0.51 16.32 3.21
N ARG A 115 -0.08 15.29 3.92
CA ARG A 115 -0.74 14.77 5.12
C ARG A 115 0.30 14.66 6.22
N TYR A 116 -0.09 14.99 7.44
CA TYR A 116 0.81 15.12 8.58
C TYR A 116 0.40 14.18 9.71
N PHE A 117 1.35 13.41 10.21
CA PHE A 117 1.19 12.51 11.33
C PHE A 117 2.22 12.81 12.41
N GLY A 118 1.79 13.04 13.64
CA GLY A 118 2.70 13.29 14.74
C GLY A 118 1.94 13.39 16.06
N PHE A 119 2.41 12.68 17.08
CA PHE A 119 1.85 12.77 18.43
C PHE A 119 2.44 13.96 19.21
N ASN A 120 3.67 14.37 18.88
CA ASN A 120 4.38 15.48 19.51
C ASN A 120 4.46 16.67 18.56
N LYS A 121 4.30 17.88 19.09
CA LYS A 121 4.34 19.13 18.30
C LYS A 121 5.73 19.51 17.80
N ASP A 122 6.75 18.73 18.15
CA ASP A 122 8.15 19.00 17.81
C ASP A 122 8.59 18.25 16.54
N LYS A 123 7.90 17.17 16.17
CA LYS A 123 8.23 16.34 15.01
C LYS A 123 6.98 15.72 14.40
N TYR A 124 6.85 15.86 13.08
CA TYR A 124 5.79 15.25 12.28
C TYR A 124 6.41 14.41 11.15
N THR A 125 5.79 13.27 10.86
CA THR A 125 5.95 12.58 9.57
C THR A 125 4.99 13.19 8.57
N VAL A 126 5.49 13.47 7.37
CA VAL A 126 4.73 14.07 6.27
C VAL A 126 4.69 13.08 5.13
N TYR A 127 3.49 12.74 4.68
CA TYR A 127 3.27 12.06 3.43
C TYR A 127 2.92 13.11 2.38
N PHE A 128 3.58 13.07 1.23
CA PHE A 128 3.22 13.92 0.10
C PHE A 128 2.87 13.05 -1.10
N SER A 129 1.74 13.36 -1.74
CA SER A 129 1.33 12.77 -3.00
C SER A 129 1.38 13.83 -4.09
N ASN A 130 1.99 13.49 -5.23
CA ASN A 130 2.02 14.32 -6.44
C ASN A 130 2.76 15.66 -6.30
N ARG A 131 3.79 15.72 -5.45
CA ARG A 131 4.70 16.87 -5.40
C ARG A 131 5.77 16.70 -6.46
N ASP A 132 5.74 17.55 -7.49
CA ASP A 132 6.62 17.48 -8.67
C ASP A 132 6.60 16.11 -9.39
N GLY A 133 5.42 15.46 -9.43
CA GLY A 133 5.26 14.13 -10.03
C GLY A 133 5.92 13.00 -9.23
N LYS A 134 6.15 13.21 -7.93
CA LYS A 134 6.68 12.22 -7.00
C LYS A 134 5.75 12.04 -5.80
N TRP A 135 5.90 10.92 -5.12
CA TRP A 135 5.28 10.65 -3.83
C TRP A 135 6.33 10.15 -2.84
N GLY A 136 6.10 10.32 -1.55
CA GLY A 136 7.06 9.89 -0.55
C GLY A 136 6.78 10.40 0.85
N PHE A 137 7.80 10.29 1.69
CA PHE A 137 7.76 10.66 3.08
C PHE A 137 8.88 11.63 3.44
N GLU A 138 8.54 12.62 4.25
CA GLU A 138 9.48 13.54 4.89
C GLU A 138 9.27 13.53 6.41
N GLU A 139 10.29 13.96 7.13
CA GLU A 139 10.15 14.37 8.51
C GLU A 139 10.20 15.89 8.59
N LEU A 140 9.19 16.46 9.25
CA LEU A 140 9.12 17.86 9.58
C LEU A 140 9.49 18.03 11.04
N GLN A 141 10.63 18.67 11.29
CA GLN A 141 11.15 18.95 12.62
C GLN A 141 10.90 20.43 12.92
N CYS A 142 10.20 20.69 14.02
CA CYS A 142 9.95 22.05 14.49
C CYS A 142 11.15 22.50 15.32
N ALA A 143 11.68 23.67 15.01
CA ALA A 143 12.80 24.28 15.71
C ALA A 143 12.48 25.74 16.00
N LYS A 144 13.39 26.40 16.72
CA LYS A 144 13.40 27.86 16.79
C LYS A 144 14.56 28.38 15.96
N ASP A 145 14.33 29.44 15.20
CA ASP A 145 15.39 30.12 14.47
C ASP A 145 16.34 30.89 15.42
N ASP A 146 17.43 31.43 14.87
CA ASP A 146 18.42 32.23 15.62
C ASP A 146 17.83 33.48 16.29
N LYS A 147 16.59 33.85 15.94
CA LYS A 147 15.83 34.97 16.49
C LYS A 147 14.75 34.51 17.48
N ASN A 148 14.80 33.24 17.92
CA ASN A 148 13.85 32.60 18.83
C ASN A 148 12.40 32.57 18.32
N LYS A 149 12.20 32.67 17.00
CA LYS A 149 10.91 32.51 16.33
C LYS A 149 10.71 31.06 15.96
N ASP A 150 9.46 30.61 15.96
CA ASP A 150 9.10 29.27 15.51
C ASP A 150 9.54 29.10 14.04
N SER A 151 10.16 27.97 13.74
CA SER A 151 10.61 27.59 12.41
C SER A 151 10.49 26.07 12.23
N PHE A 152 10.70 25.59 11.00
CA PHE A 152 10.70 24.15 10.74
C PHE A 152 11.72 23.80 9.67
N THR A 153 12.22 22.57 9.76
CA THR A 153 13.10 21.96 8.76
C THR A 153 12.48 20.68 8.24
N ARG A 154 12.62 20.43 6.94
CA ARG A 154 12.12 19.22 6.28
C ARG A 154 13.30 18.33 5.92
N VAL A 155 13.23 17.06 6.33
CA VAL A 155 14.23 16.03 6.02
C VAL A 155 13.57 14.97 5.17
N LEU A 156 14.08 14.73 3.97
CA LEU A 156 13.55 13.69 3.10
C LEU A 156 13.91 12.32 3.65
N VAL A 157 12.90 11.45 3.84
CA VAL A 157 13.11 10.06 4.25
C VAL A 157 13.20 9.17 3.01
N GLU A 158 12.16 9.23 2.18
CA GLU A 158 12.07 8.42 0.97
C GLU A 158 11.21 9.12 -0.08
N GLN A 159 11.56 8.95 -1.35
CA GLN A 159 10.77 9.42 -2.48
C GLN A 159 10.80 8.41 -3.63
N SER A 160 9.68 8.33 -4.33
CA SER A 160 9.52 7.55 -5.55
C SER A 160 8.79 8.34 -6.62
N ASN A 161 9.02 7.98 -7.88
CA ASN A 161 8.29 8.59 -8.99
C ASN A 161 6.83 8.16 -8.95
N MET A 162 5.94 9.09 -9.31
CA MET A 162 4.53 8.79 -9.41
C MET A 162 4.26 7.81 -10.57
N PRO A 163 3.43 6.77 -10.37
CA PRO A 163 3.01 5.91 -11.47
C PRO A 163 2.36 6.73 -12.58
N GLN A 164 2.69 6.44 -13.84
CA GLN A 164 2.24 7.25 -14.98
C GLN A 164 0.71 7.37 -15.11
N TRP A 165 -0.02 6.37 -14.63
CA TRP A 165 -1.48 6.33 -14.65
C TRP A 165 -2.15 7.02 -13.45
N PHE A 166 -1.39 7.38 -12.40
CA PHE A 166 -1.91 8.07 -11.20
C PHE A 166 -1.97 9.60 -11.40
N LYS A 167 -1.81 10.10 -12.62
CA LYS A 167 -1.99 11.53 -12.88
C LYS A 167 -3.47 11.88 -12.76
N GLU A 168 -3.83 12.56 -11.68
CA GLU A 168 -5.06 13.37 -11.59
C GLU A 168 -5.09 14.44 -12.69
#